data_AF-A0A8J2ML63-F1
#
_entry.id   AF-A0A8J2ML63-F1
#
_cell.length_a   1.000
_cell.length_b   1.000
_cell.length_c   1.000
_cell.angle_alpha   90.00
_cell.angle_beta   90.00
_cell.angle_gamma   90.00
#
_symmetry.space_group_name_H-M   'P 1'
#
loop_
_entity.id
_entity.type
_entity.pdbx_description
1 polymer ?
#
loop_
_entity_poly.entity_id
_entity_poly.type
_entity_poly.pdbx_seq_one_letter_code
_entity_poly.pdbx_strand_id
1 'polypeptide(L)'
;MVIDGEHAYYGYHSWLSIFQMFDTNYDGYIATHDLRRFVRNSAVSFGLSKKEADALLRNIDENNDHLLDFAEFCTLMSRAKKLRMRHVLFRAAQMVVPRSSRTVPFNYLQQYNCFPPPFFMIFISILEVAIYVYYVVQFRSGIELYGPVPQKSLFIFNPHKITEVWRYFTYIFIHIGIAHLIFNVLTQIILGIPLELVHKFWRIALVYLSGVLAGSLLNYVIDPRTYLAGASGGVYALLAAHIAELLINWTEMEYAFYRAIALAFLISSDVSLVIYHRYYDNSTDKVSHLSHFAGFTAGVLMGTIVLRNFRKKNWERLIWWIAFVATGLLFSTLVLLNIMPHIVKRQDSIQQ
;
A
#
# COMPACT_ATOMS: atom_id res chain seq x y z
N MET A 1 21.47 20.14 -6.92
CA MET A 1 20.34 19.46 -6.26
C MET A 1 19.13 20.36 -6.46
N VAL A 2 18.50 20.25 -7.65
CA VAL A 2 17.36 21.09 -8.04
C VAL A 2 16.12 20.39 -7.49
N ILE A 3 15.57 20.93 -6.41
CA ILE A 3 14.32 20.47 -5.83
C ILE A 3 13.19 21.15 -6.63
N ASP A 4 12.24 20.35 -7.12
CA ASP A 4 11.13 20.73 -8.01
C ASP A 4 10.43 22.05 -7.66
N GLY A 5 10.58 23.05 -8.53
CA GLY A 5 9.92 24.35 -8.41
C GLY A 5 8.41 24.31 -8.62
N GLU A 6 7.88 23.34 -9.35
CA GLU A 6 6.43 23.26 -9.66
C GLU A 6 5.59 22.79 -8.46
N HIS A 7 6.08 21.84 -7.65
CA HIS A 7 5.37 21.39 -6.46
C HIS A 7 5.43 22.40 -5.30
N ALA A 8 6.51 23.17 -5.21
CA ALA A 8 6.59 24.31 -4.31
C ALA A 8 5.57 25.39 -4.71
N TYR A 9 5.39 25.66 -6.01
CA TYR A 9 4.50 26.70 -6.53
C TYR A 9 3.02 26.48 -6.13
N TYR A 10 2.49 25.26 -6.29
CA TYR A 10 1.08 24.98 -5.92
C TYR A 10 0.85 24.98 -4.40
N GLY A 11 1.82 24.52 -3.61
CA GLY A 11 1.75 24.60 -2.15
C GLY A 11 1.81 26.03 -1.63
N TYR A 12 2.67 26.86 -2.25
CA TYR A 12 2.84 28.27 -1.93
C TYR A 12 1.59 29.09 -2.27
N HIS A 13 0.96 28.85 -3.43
CA HIS A 13 -0.33 29.47 -3.79
C HIS A 13 -1.47 29.07 -2.85
N SER A 14 -1.52 27.80 -2.42
CA SER A 14 -2.50 27.36 -1.42
C SER A 14 -2.24 27.94 -0.03
N TRP A 15 -0.99 28.19 0.36
CA TRP A 15 -0.68 28.80 1.65
C TRP A 15 -0.88 30.31 1.60
N LEU A 16 -0.61 30.94 0.46
CA LEU A 16 -0.85 32.36 0.23
C LEU A 16 -2.34 32.68 0.31
N SER A 17 -3.21 31.86 -0.29
CA SER A 17 -4.65 32.04 -0.17
C SER A 17 -5.15 31.86 1.27
N ILE A 18 -4.56 30.94 2.03
CA ILE A 18 -4.86 30.80 3.46
C ILE A 18 -4.36 32.02 4.25
N PHE A 19 -3.15 32.48 3.99
CA PHE A 19 -2.58 33.67 4.63
C PHE A 19 -3.46 34.90 4.38
N GLN A 20 -3.88 35.13 3.14
CA GLN A 20 -4.78 36.23 2.76
C GLN A 20 -6.17 36.15 3.41
N MET A 21 -6.65 34.96 3.79
CA MET A 21 -7.88 34.85 4.58
C MET A 21 -7.71 35.34 6.02
N PHE A 22 -6.49 35.29 6.58
CA PHE A 22 -6.19 35.78 7.92
C PHE A 22 -5.74 37.24 7.93
N ASP A 23 -5.08 37.71 6.86
CA ASP A 23 -4.72 39.10 6.62
C ASP A 23 -5.94 39.93 6.18
N THR A 24 -6.86 40.16 7.10
CA THR A 24 -8.15 40.83 6.82
C THR A 24 -8.02 42.31 6.45
N ASN A 25 -6.92 42.96 6.83
CA ASN A 25 -6.62 44.36 6.56
C ASN A 25 -5.63 44.54 5.40
N TYR A 26 -5.17 43.45 4.79
CA TYR A 26 -4.26 43.43 3.64
C TYR A 26 -2.93 44.15 3.90
N ASP A 27 -2.45 44.12 5.14
CA ASP A 27 -1.19 44.77 5.52
C ASP A 27 0.03 43.85 5.32
N GLY A 28 -0.20 42.59 4.94
CA GLY A 28 0.83 41.59 4.71
C GLY A 28 1.28 40.87 5.97
N TYR A 29 0.57 41.03 7.09
CA TYR A 29 0.90 40.44 8.37
C TYR A 29 -0.32 39.79 9.03
N ILE A 30 -0.05 38.80 9.90
CA ILE A 30 -1.08 38.22 10.77
C ILE A 30 -0.71 38.48 12.22
N ALA A 31 -1.61 39.08 12.99
CA ALA A 31 -1.38 39.29 14.40
C ALA A 31 -1.18 37.95 15.14
N THR A 32 -0.04 37.80 15.81
CA THR A 32 0.35 36.53 16.45
C THR A 32 -0.68 36.02 17.46
N HIS A 33 -1.36 36.91 18.16
CA HIS A 33 -2.38 36.56 19.15
C HIS A 33 -3.63 35.89 18.53
N ASP A 34 -4.09 36.39 17.39
CA ASP A 34 -5.24 35.85 16.65
C ASP A 34 -4.92 34.47 16.09
N LEU A 35 -3.73 34.32 15.52
CA LEU A 35 -3.26 33.03 15.02
C LEU A 35 -3.10 32.00 16.15
N ARG A 36 -2.52 32.39 17.28
CA ARG A 36 -2.41 31.52 18.47
C ARG A 36 -3.77 31.08 18.98
N ARG A 37 -4.75 32.00 19.02
CA ARG A 37 -6.13 31.71 19.42
C ARG A 37 -6.78 30.74 18.44
N PHE A 38 -6.65 30.98 17.15
CA PHE A 38 -7.17 30.10 16.10
C PHE A 38 -6.57 28.69 16.18
N VAL A 39 -5.24 28.57 16.18
CA VAL A 39 -4.55 27.27 16.23
C VAL A 39 -4.91 26.49 17.49
N ARG A 40 -5.07 27.14 18.64
CA ARG A 40 -5.51 26.49 19.88
C ARG A 40 -6.98 26.04 19.82
N ASN A 41 -7.87 26.88 19.27
CA ASN A 41 -9.29 26.57 19.15
C ASN A 41 -9.54 25.46 18.12
N SER A 42 -8.77 25.45 17.04
CA SER A 42 -8.82 24.45 15.98
C SER A 42 -7.87 23.26 16.24
N ALA A 43 -7.11 23.24 17.34
CA ALA A 43 -6.15 22.18 17.63
C ALA A 43 -6.80 20.80 17.55
N VAL A 44 -8.02 20.67 18.08
CA VAL A 44 -8.80 19.42 18.08
C VAL A 44 -9.19 18.98 16.67
N SER A 45 -9.59 19.91 15.79
CA SER A 45 -9.95 19.56 14.40
C SER A 45 -8.73 19.12 13.58
N PHE A 46 -7.54 19.65 13.92
CA PHE A 46 -6.27 19.17 13.38
C PHE A 46 -5.71 17.93 14.08
N GLY A 47 -6.40 17.43 15.13
CA GLY A 47 -5.99 16.25 15.90
C GLY A 47 -4.76 16.46 16.78
N LEU A 48 -4.47 17.71 17.17
CA LEU A 48 -3.34 18.11 18.00
C LEU A 48 -3.74 18.22 19.48
N SER A 49 -2.85 17.82 20.38
CA SER A 49 -2.99 18.14 21.81
C SER A 49 -2.69 19.62 22.08
N LYS A 50 -3.18 20.19 23.19
CA LYS A 50 -2.86 21.57 23.60
C LYS A 50 -1.35 21.83 23.66
N LYS A 51 -0.59 20.88 24.24
CA LYS A 51 0.88 20.96 24.32
C LYS A 51 1.55 20.98 22.95
N GLU A 52 1.00 20.25 21.99
CA GLU A 52 1.53 20.21 20.61
C GLU A 52 1.17 21.46 19.82
N ALA A 53 -0.04 21.99 19.99
CA ALA A 53 -0.42 23.29 19.44
C ALA A 53 0.49 24.41 19.98
N ASP A 54 0.75 24.40 21.29
CA ASP A 54 1.71 25.34 21.90
C ASP A 54 3.12 25.11 21.37
N ALA A 55 3.56 23.87 21.21
CA ALA A 55 4.87 23.54 20.66
C ALA A 55 5.06 24.03 19.22
N LEU A 56 4.00 23.92 18.42
CA LEU A 56 3.94 24.38 17.04
C LEU A 56 3.98 25.92 16.96
N LEU A 57 3.40 26.58 17.98
CA LEU A 57 3.38 28.05 18.15
C LEU A 57 4.65 28.66 18.77
N ARG A 58 5.62 27.83 19.21
CA ARG A 58 6.89 28.34 19.78
C ARG A 58 7.81 28.86 18.68
N ASN A 59 8.40 30.03 18.93
CA ASN A 59 9.40 30.66 18.06
C ASN A 59 8.96 30.65 16.59
N ILE A 60 7.72 31.09 16.33
CA ILE A 60 7.26 31.36 14.96
C ILE A 60 7.56 32.82 14.61
N ASP A 61 7.29 33.72 15.55
CA ASP A 61 7.67 35.13 15.54
C ASP A 61 9.18 35.19 15.87
N GLU A 62 10.03 35.15 14.83
CA GLU A 62 11.48 35.10 14.97
C GLU A 62 12.06 36.49 15.24
N ASN A 63 11.41 37.53 14.69
CA ASN A 63 11.82 38.93 14.86
C ASN A 63 11.19 39.59 16.11
N ASN A 64 10.27 38.91 16.81
CA ASN A 64 9.53 39.37 18.00
C ASN A 64 8.72 40.65 17.75
N ASP A 65 8.21 40.86 16.54
CA ASP A 65 7.41 42.04 16.19
C ASP A 65 5.91 41.88 16.51
N HIS A 66 5.52 40.72 17.06
CA HIS A 66 4.14 40.34 17.39
C HIS A 66 3.20 40.21 16.19
N LEU A 67 3.76 40.33 14.99
CA LEU A 67 3.14 40.09 13.71
C LEU A 67 3.75 38.80 13.14
N LEU A 68 3.21 38.34 12.03
CA LEU A 68 3.64 37.10 11.40
C LEU A 68 3.63 37.34 9.92
N ASP A 69 4.82 37.37 9.34
CA ASP A 69 4.96 37.56 7.89
C ASP A 69 4.66 36.25 7.14
N PHE A 70 4.66 36.31 5.81
CA PHE A 70 4.36 35.14 5.01
C PHE A 70 5.42 34.03 5.12
N ALA A 71 6.69 34.37 5.37
CA ALA A 71 7.77 33.39 5.51
C ALA A 71 7.67 32.63 6.85
N GLU A 72 7.38 33.35 7.94
CA GLU A 72 7.09 32.78 9.26
C GLU A 72 5.82 31.92 9.22
N PHE A 73 4.79 32.37 8.49
CA PHE A 73 3.58 31.59 8.24
C PHE A 73 3.87 30.30 7.45
N CYS A 74 4.71 30.36 6.41
CA CYS A 74 5.13 29.16 5.68
C CYS A 74 5.88 28.17 6.59
N THR A 75 6.73 28.69 7.49
CA THR A 75 7.46 27.88 8.48
C THR A 75 6.50 27.17 9.44
N LEU A 76 5.48 27.90 9.93
CA LEU A 76 4.41 27.35 10.73
C LEU A 76 3.66 26.22 10.00
N MET A 77 3.22 26.46 8.78
CA MET A 77 2.48 25.49 7.98
C MET A 77 3.30 24.23 7.68
N SER A 78 4.61 24.37 7.45
CA SER A 78 5.54 23.25 7.31
C SER A 78 5.64 22.41 8.59
N ARG A 79 5.81 23.04 9.76
CA ARG A 79 5.81 22.37 11.07
C ARG A 79 4.47 21.64 11.33
N ALA A 80 3.35 22.29 11.01
CA ALA A 80 2.01 21.71 11.13
C ALA A 80 1.82 20.47 10.25
N LYS A 81 2.24 20.54 8.98
CA LYS A 81 2.18 19.41 8.04
C LYS A 81 3.00 18.22 8.54
N LYS A 82 4.24 18.45 9.01
CA LYS A 82 5.10 17.40 9.58
C LYS A 82 4.45 16.72 10.78
N LEU A 83 3.86 17.50 11.69
CA LEU A 83 3.19 17.00 12.89
C LEU A 83 1.92 16.20 12.57
N ARG A 84 1.11 16.66 11.60
CA ARG A 84 -0.06 15.94 11.09
C ARG A 84 0.34 14.61 10.45
N MET A 85 1.37 14.60 9.61
CA MET A 85 1.89 13.36 9.00
C MET A 85 2.34 12.38 10.07
N ARG A 86 3.07 12.84 11.09
CA ARG A 86 3.46 12.00 12.23
C ARG A 86 2.24 11.35 12.89
N HIS A 87 1.18 12.11 13.17
CA HIS A 87 -0.06 11.56 13.75
C HIS A 87 -0.72 10.50 12.86
N VAL A 88 -0.79 10.73 11.54
CA VAL A 88 -1.33 9.75 10.60
C VAL A 88 -0.51 8.45 10.65
N LEU A 89 0.82 8.55 10.65
CA LEU A 89 1.72 7.40 10.75
C LEU A 89 1.56 6.65 12.09
N PHE A 90 1.40 7.36 13.21
CA PHE A 90 1.11 6.74 14.51
C PHE A 90 -0.23 6.00 14.51
N ARG A 91 -1.28 6.61 13.97
CA ARG A 91 -2.60 5.95 13.87
C ARG A 91 -2.53 4.72 12.96
N ALA A 92 -1.87 4.82 11.81
CA ALA A 92 -1.64 3.69 10.92
C ALA A 92 -0.92 2.55 11.65
N ALA A 93 0.20 2.83 12.33
CA ALA A 93 0.90 1.82 13.12
C ALA A 93 0.04 1.26 14.27
N GLN A 94 -0.80 2.07 14.92
CA GLN A 94 -1.72 1.58 15.95
C GLN A 94 -2.75 0.57 15.45
N MET A 95 -3.11 0.61 14.16
CA MET A 95 -4.03 -0.37 13.57
C MET A 95 -3.44 -1.78 13.51
N VAL A 96 -2.10 -1.89 13.43
CA VAL A 96 -1.38 -3.15 13.22
C VAL A 96 -0.51 -3.58 14.41
N VAL A 97 -0.14 -2.68 15.32
CA VAL A 97 0.72 -3.01 16.48
C VAL A 97 -0.11 -3.35 17.74
N PRO A 98 0.09 -4.54 18.35
CA PRO A 98 -0.56 -4.90 19.61
C PRO A 98 -0.10 -4.00 20.75
N ARG A 99 -0.97 -3.71 21.73
CA ARG A 99 -0.71 -2.77 22.84
C ARG A 99 0.61 -3.02 23.54
N SER A 100 0.91 -4.26 23.87
CA SER A 100 2.14 -4.67 24.56
C SER A 100 3.44 -4.51 23.76
N SER A 101 3.35 -4.28 22.45
CA SER A 101 4.50 -4.21 21.52
C SER A 101 4.72 -2.81 20.93
N ARG A 102 3.99 -1.80 21.41
CA ARG A 102 3.99 -0.43 20.86
C ARG A 102 5.30 0.34 21.08
N THR A 103 6.07 0.05 22.11
CA THR A 103 7.26 0.83 22.50
C THR A 103 8.30 0.93 21.38
N VAL A 104 8.67 -0.18 20.75
CA VAL A 104 9.72 -0.21 19.72
C VAL A 104 9.28 0.49 18.42
N PRO A 105 8.12 0.18 17.81
CA PRO A 105 7.64 0.91 16.63
C PRO A 105 7.40 2.39 16.91
N PHE A 106 6.93 2.76 18.09
CA PHE A 106 6.64 4.16 18.41
C PHE A 106 7.90 4.97 18.65
N ASN A 107 8.93 4.42 19.29
CA ASN A 107 10.22 5.08 19.41
C ASN A 107 10.84 5.33 18.01
N TYR A 108 10.73 4.36 17.10
CA TYR A 108 11.13 4.54 15.70
C TYR A 108 10.33 5.66 15.02
N LEU A 109 8.99 5.69 15.18
CA LEU A 109 8.13 6.73 14.63
C LEU A 109 8.35 8.12 15.26
N GLN A 110 8.80 8.19 16.52
CA GLN A 110 9.18 9.45 17.18
C GLN A 110 10.48 10.02 16.61
N GLN A 111 11.45 9.15 16.29
CA GLN A 111 12.72 9.51 15.66
C GLN A 111 12.62 9.64 14.13
N TYR A 112 11.44 9.42 13.57
CA TYR A 112 11.20 9.36 12.14
C TYR A 112 11.31 10.74 11.50
N ASN A 113 12.37 10.95 10.72
CA ASN A 113 12.65 12.20 10.01
C ASN A 113 12.24 12.14 8.52
N CYS A 114 11.20 11.37 8.20
CA CYS A 114 10.61 11.23 6.86
C CYS A 114 11.47 10.57 5.78
N PHE A 115 12.61 9.94 6.11
CA PHE A 115 13.39 9.15 5.16
C PHE A 115 14.03 7.90 5.80
N PRO A 116 13.81 6.70 5.24
CA PRO A 116 12.92 6.42 4.11
C PRO A 116 11.43 6.32 4.56
N PRO A 117 10.48 6.80 3.73
CA PRO A 117 9.03 6.57 3.89
C PRO A 117 8.68 5.07 3.92
N PRO A 118 7.40 4.65 4.06
CA PRO A 118 6.95 3.35 3.55
C PRO A 118 7.23 3.31 2.04
N PHE A 119 8.48 3.00 1.73
CA PHE A 119 9.10 3.15 0.44
C PHE A 119 8.51 2.16 -0.54
N PHE A 120 8.35 0.90 -0.14
CA PHE A 120 7.92 -0.15 -1.05
C PHE A 120 6.49 0.10 -1.57
N MET A 121 5.54 0.36 -0.67
CA MET A 121 4.14 0.58 -1.06
C MET A 121 3.96 1.83 -1.91
N ILE A 122 4.62 2.93 -1.55
CA ILE A 122 4.53 4.17 -2.34
C ILE A 122 5.22 3.97 -3.69
N PHE A 123 6.41 3.37 -3.72
CA PHE A 123 7.17 3.14 -4.93
C PHE A 123 6.42 2.26 -5.93
N ILE A 124 5.89 1.12 -5.45
CA ILE A 124 5.20 0.17 -6.34
C ILE A 124 3.88 0.76 -6.87
N SER A 125 3.13 1.51 -6.06
CA SER A 125 1.94 2.25 -6.52
C SER A 125 2.27 3.33 -7.55
N ILE A 126 3.37 4.07 -7.38
CA ILE A 126 3.81 5.06 -8.39
C ILE A 126 4.14 4.35 -9.70
N LEU A 127 4.83 3.21 -9.66
CA LEU A 127 5.15 2.44 -10.86
C LEU A 127 3.89 1.90 -11.56
N GLU A 128 2.93 1.37 -10.81
CA GLU A 128 1.63 0.91 -11.34
C GLU A 128 0.91 2.04 -12.09
N VAL A 129 0.82 3.23 -11.47
CA VAL A 129 0.17 4.41 -12.08
C VAL A 129 0.95 4.90 -13.30
N ALA A 130 2.28 4.98 -13.21
CA ALA A 130 3.12 5.46 -14.31
C ALA A 130 3.04 4.53 -15.53
N ILE A 131 3.07 3.21 -15.33
CA ILE A 131 2.96 2.22 -16.41
C ILE A 131 1.54 2.22 -17.00
N TYR A 132 0.51 2.39 -16.18
CA TYR A 132 -0.86 2.57 -16.67
C TYR A 132 -0.99 3.80 -17.58
N VAL A 133 -0.51 4.96 -17.12
CA VAL A 133 -0.52 6.21 -17.90
C VAL A 133 0.26 6.05 -19.20
N TYR A 134 1.43 5.41 -19.16
CA TYR A 134 2.23 5.12 -20.35
C TYR A 134 1.42 4.34 -21.40
N TYR A 135 0.70 3.29 -21.01
CA TYR A 135 -0.10 2.51 -21.96
C TYR A 135 -1.34 3.25 -22.47
N VAL A 136 -2.02 4.04 -21.63
CA VAL A 136 -3.13 4.89 -22.05
C VAL A 136 -2.68 5.88 -23.14
N VAL A 137 -1.52 6.51 -22.96
CA VAL A 137 -0.94 7.45 -23.93
C VAL A 137 -0.51 6.71 -25.20
N GLN A 138 0.16 5.56 -25.06
CA GLN A 138 0.68 4.78 -26.19
C GLN A 138 -0.43 4.25 -27.11
N PHE A 139 -1.54 3.74 -26.54
CA PHE A 139 -2.64 3.18 -27.32
C PHE A 139 -3.67 4.21 -27.77
N ARG A 140 -3.59 5.46 -27.29
CA ARG A 140 -4.58 6.52 -27.53
C ARG A 140 -6.03 6.08 -27.23
N SER A 141 -6.19 5.13 -26.32
CA SER A 141 -7.49 4.56 -25.94
C SER A 141 -8.32 5.50 -25.06
N GLY A 142 -7.68 6.49 -24.42
CA GLY A 142 -8.31 7.28 -23.37
C GLY A 142 -8.42 6.50 -22.05
N ILE A 143 -9.10 7.11 -21.08
CA ILE A 143 -9.32 6.52 -19.75
C ILE A 143 -10.68 5.82 -19.77
N GLU A 144 -10.69 4.50 -19.96
CA GLU A 144 -11.92 3.70 -19.84
C GLU A 144 -12.00 3.00 -18.48
N LEU A 145 -13.23 2.65 -18.09
CA LEU A 145 -13.51 2.12 -16.76
C LEU A 145 -13.06 0.66 -16.60
N TYR A 146 -13.25 -0.17 -17.63
CA TYR A 146 -13.05 -1.63 -17.59
C TYR A 146 -12.22 -2.19 -18.77
N GLY A 147 -11.50 -1.33 -19.52
CA GLY A 147 -10.71 -1.76 -20.67
C GLY A 147 -9.87 -0.62 -21.26
N PRO A 148 -9.17 -0.85 -22.39
CA PRO A 148 -8.68 -2.16 -22.85
C PRO A 148 -7.44 -2.62 -22.06
N VAL A 149 -7.09 -3.90 -22.16
CA VAL A 149 -5.85 -4.44 -21.55
C VAL A 149 -4.68 -4.40 -22.53
N PRO A 150 -3.48 -3.95 -22.11
CA PRO A 150 -2.22 -4.06 -22.87
C PRO A 150 -1.74 -5.50 -23.14
N GLN A 151 -2.49 -6.31 -23.89
CA GLN A 151 -2.16 -7.74 -24.11
C GLN A 151 -0.79 -7.98 -24.77
N LYS A 152 -0.29 -7.01 -25.54
CA LYS A 152 1.04 -7.07 -26.17
C LYS A 152 2.18 -6.57 -25.26
N SER A 153 1.88 -6.24 -24.00
CA SER A 153 2.87 -5.72 -23.06
C SER A 153 4.01 -6.70 -22.78
N LEU A 154 5.20 -6.17 -22.52
CA LEU A 154 6.33 -6.94 -22.00
C LEU A 154 6.12 -7.41 -20.55
N PHE A 155 5.23 -6.75 -19.81
CA PHE A 155 5.03 -6.98 -18.39
C PHE A 155 3.87 -7.94 -18.09
N ILE A 156 2.89 -8.07 -18.99
CA ILE A 156 1.75 -8.97 -18.80
C ILE A 156 2.22 -10.42 -18.69
N PHE A 157 1.57 -11.19 -17.83
CA PHE A 157 1.81 -12.63 -17.78
C PHE A 157 1.24 -13.28 -19.03
N ASN A 158 2.11 -13.96 -19.80
CA ASN A 158 1.72 -14.67 -21.00
C ASN A 158 2.07 -16.16 -20.84
N PRO A 159 1.08 -17.07 -20.82
CA PRO A 159 1.32 -18.49 -20.59
C PRO A 159 2.08 -19.19 -21.73
N HIS A 160 2.24 -18.52 -22.87
CA HIS A 160 3.04 -19.02 -24.00
C HIS A 160 4.52 -18.62 -23.90
N LYS A 161 4.89 -17.76 -22.94
CA LYS A 161 6.24 -17.21 -22.75
C LYS A 161 6.81 -17.55 -21.37
N ILE A 162 6.68 -18.80 -20.96
CA ILE A 162 7.08 -19.26 -19.62
C ILE A 162 8.57 -19.14 -19.32
N THR A 163 9.43 -19.09 -20.34
CA THR A 163 10.88 -18.85 -20.17
C THR A 163 11.20 -17.41 -19.78
N GLU A 164 10.26 -16.49 -20.00
CA GLU A 164 10.37 -15.07 -19.62
C GLU A 164 9.97 -14.90 -18.14
N VAL A 165 10.81 -15.39 -17.21
CA VAL A 165 10.50 -15.55 -15.77
C VAL A 165 10.02 -14.25 -15.10
N TRP A 166 10.47 -13.09 -15.55
CA TRP A 166 10.02 -11.81 -15.00
C TRP A 166 8.50 -11.61 -15.12
N ARG A 167 7.84 -12.22 -16.13
CA ARG A 167 6.39 -12.13 -16.34
C ARG A 167 5.56 -12.71 -15.20
N TYR A 168 6.13 -13.62 -14.40
CA TYR A 168 5.49 -14.14 -13.19
C TYR A 168 5.37 -13.09 -12.09
N PHE A 169 6.11 -11.97 -12.20
CA PHE A 169 6.08 -10.86 -11.25
C PHE A 169 5.58 -9.55 -11.86
N THR A 170 6.02 -9.20 -13.07
CA THR A 170 5.78 -7.87 -13.66
C THR A 170 4.34 -7.62 -14.05
N TYR A 171 3.49 -8.65 -14.06
CA TYR A 171 2.08 -8.51 -14.41
C TYR A 171 1.31 -7.61 -13.43
N ILE A 172 1.87 -7.35 -12.25
CA ILE A 172 1.37 -6.37 -11.27
C ILE A 172 1.22 -4.97 -11.84
N PHE A 173 2.01 -4.61 -12.86
CA PHE A 173 1.98 -3.27 -13.44
C PHE A 173 0.91 -3.08 -14.51
N ILE A 174 0.25 -4.16 -14.95
CA ILE A 174 -0.77 -4.11 -16.00
C ILE A 174 -2.14 -4.17 -15.36
N HIS A 175 -3.04 -3.24 -15.72
CA HIS A 175 -4.38 -3.15 -15.14
C HIS A 175 -5.45 -3.10 -16.23
N ILE A 176 -6.67 -3.51 -15.85
CA ILE A 176 -7.85 -3.60 -16.73
C ILE A 176 -8.70 -2.34 -16.47
N GLY A 177 -8.39 -1.25 -17.17
CA GLY A 177 -9.04 0.05 -16.98
C GLY A 177 -8.71 0.75 -15.66
N ILE A 178 -9.29 1.94 -15.48
CA ILE A 178 -8.95 2.83 -14.35
C ILE A 178 -9.56 2.37 -13.03
N ALA A 179 -10.74 1.74 -13.05
CA ALA A 179 -11.40 1.27 -11.83
C ALA A 179 -10.57 0.18 -11.14
N HIS A 180 -10.05 -0.77 -11.93
CA HIS A 180 -9.20 -1.84 -11.42
C HIS A 180 -7.89 -1.29 -10.84
N LEU A 181 -7.26 -0.30 -11.50
CA LEU A 181 -6.06 0.36 -10.98
C LEU A 181 -6.33 1.09 -9.65
N ILE A 182 -7.35 1.95 -9.62
CA ILE A 182 -7.67 2.75 -8.43
C ILE A 182 -7.94 1.84 -7.23
N PHE A 183 -8.73 0.78 -7.41
CA PHE A 183 -9.04 -0.14 -6.32
C PHE A 183 -7.79 -0.87 -5.80
N ASN A 184 -6.90 -1.35 -6.69
CA ASN A 184 -5.65 -1.98 -6.28
C ASN A 184 -4.74 -1.01 -5.52
N VAL A 185 -4.46 0.16 -6.10
CA VAL A 185 -3.57 1.17 -5.48
C VAL A 185 -4.14 1.64 -4.14
N LEU A 186 -5.43 1.93 -4.07
CA LEU A 186 -6.09 2.37 -2.84
C LEU A 186 -5.99 1.29 -1.75
N THR A 187 -6.37 0.06 -2.07
CA THR A 187 -6.33 -1.06 -1.11
C THR A 187 -4.90 -1.37 -0.67
N GLN A 188 -3.96 -1.38 -1.62
CA GLN A 188 -2.53 -1.58 -1.36
C GLN A 188 -1.95 -0.52 -0.42
N ILE A 189 -2.29 0.76 -0.62
CA ILE A 189 -1.80 1.85 0.24
C ILE A 189 -2.44 1.75 1.63
N ILE A 190 -3.76 1.55 1.71
CA ILE A 190 -4.51 1.50 2.97
C ILE A 190 -4.03 0.33 3.84
N LEU A 191 -3.80 -0.83 3.24
CA LEU A 191 -3.38 -2.05 3.95
C LEU A 191 -1.85 -2.10 4.13
N GLY A 192 -1.12 -1.83 3.06
CA GLY A 192 0.33 -2.00 3.00
C GLY A 192 1.12 -1.00 3.84
N ILE A 193 0.74 0.28 3.87
CA ILE A 193 1.50 1.30 4.62
C ILE A 193 1.56 0.98 6.13
N PRO A 194 0.44 0.71 6.82
CA PRO A 194 0.48 0.29 8.22
C PRO A 194 1.45 -0.88 8.46
N LEU A 195 1.36 -1.93 7.64
CA LEU A 195 2.23 -3.11 7.74
C LEU A 195 3.70 -2.73 7.53
N GLU A 196 4.00 -1.92 6.53
CA GLU A 196 5.37 -1.51 6.19
C GLU A 196 6.02 -0.66 7.28
N LEU A 197 5.27 0.24 7.91
CA LEU A 197 5.76 1.07 9.02
C LEU A 197 6.19 0.23 10.23
N VAL A 198 5.56 -0.92 10.45
CA VAL A 198 5.82 -1.79 11.61
C VAL A 198 6.85 -2.87 11.30
N HIS A 199 6.73 -3.48 10.13
CA HIS A 199 7.50 -4.66 9.76
C HIS A 199 8.68 -4.35 8.84
N LYS A 200 8.81 -3.12 8.36
CA LYS A 200 9.81 -2.65 7.38
C LYS A 200 9.49 -3.08 5.95
N PHE A 201 9.91 -2.24 5.02
CA PHE A 201 9.66 -2.37 3.57
C PHE A 201 9.97 -3.76 3.01
N TRP A 202 11.15 -4.32 3.29
CA TRP A 202 11.59 -5.57 2.69
C TRP A 202 10.76 -6.78 3.14
N ARG A 203 10.23 -6.76 4.37
CA ARG A 203 9.36 -7.83 4.89
C ARG A 203 8.03 -7.83 4.16
N ILE A 204 7.47 -6.64 3.96
CA ILE A 204 6.22 -6.48 3.24
C ILE A 204 6.40 -6.74 1.75
N ALA A 205 7.53 -6.36 1.16
CA ALA A 205 7.88 -6.71 -0.20
C ALA A 205 7.90 -8.23 -0.42
N LEU A 206 8.48 -9.01 0.51
CA LEU A 206 8.48 -10.48 0.43
C LEU A 206 7.06 -11.06 0.48
N VAL A 207 6.21 -10.57 1.39
CA VAL A 207 4.82 -11.02 1.48
C VAL A 207 4.06 -10.69 0.19
N TYR A 208 4.14 -9.45 -0.27
CA TYR A 208 3.47 -8.99 -1.47
C TYR A 208 3.91 -9.77 -2.72
N LEU A 209 5.22 -9.85 -2.98
CA LEU A 209 5.77 -10.54 -4.16
C LEU A 209 5.54 -12.05 -4.10
N SER A 210 5.46 -12.65 -2.91
CA SER A 210 5.09 -14.07 -2.79
C SER A 210 3.65 -14.32 -3.22
N GLY A 211 2.72 -13.41 -2.90
CA GLY A 211 1.33 -13.52 -3.35
C GLY A 211 1.19 -13.37 -4.85
N VAL A 212 1.93 -12.43 -5.44
CA VAL A 212 2.05 -12.22 -6.89
C VAL A 212 2.58 -13.49 -7.58
N LEU A 213 3.69 -14.05 -7.09
CA LEU A 213 4.28 -15.25 -7.66
C LEU A 213 3.35 -16.47 -7.53
N ALA A 214 2.74 -16.67 -6.36
CA ALA A 214 1.79 -17.75 -6.16
C ALA A 214 0.58 -17.61 -7.10
N GLY A 215 0.10 -16.38 -7.31
CA GLY A 215 -0.99 -16.07 -8.22
C GLY A 215 -0.71 -16.49 -9.66
N SER A 216 0.40 -16.03 -10.23
CA SER A 216 0.79 -16.37 -11.60
C SER A 216 1.08 -17.88 -11.77
N LEU A 217 1.77 -18.50 -10.81
CA LEU A 217 2.05 -19.93 -10.84
C LEU A 217 0.77 -20.78 -10.78
N LEU A 218 -0.16 -20.48 -9.88
CA LEU A 218 -1.41 -21.24 -9.75
C LEU A 218 -2.32 -21.02 -10.97
N ASN A 219 -2.39 -19.77 -11.47
CA ASN A 219 -3.19 -19.46 -12.65
C ASN A 219 -2.70 -20.27 -13.86
N TYR A 220 -1.39 -20.40 -14.06
CA TYR A 220 -0.84 -21.22 -15.14
C TYR A 220 -1.19 -22.71 -15.01
N VAL A 221 -1.14 -23.26 -13.79
CA VAL A 221 -1.43 -24.68 -13.54
C VAL A 221 -2.89 -25.01 -13.84
N ILE A 222 -3.82 -24.15 -13.45
CA ILE A 222 -5.26 -24.41 -13.57
C ILE A 222 -5.82 -23.94 -14.92
N ASP A 223 -5.39 -22.77 -15.39
CA ASP A 223 -5.87 -22.18 -16.65
C ASP A 223 -4.70 -21.67 -17.53
N PRO A 224 -3.97 -22.59 -18.19
CA PRO A 224 -2.76 -22.30 -18.95
C PRO A 224 -3.00 -21.52 -20.25
N ARG A 225 -4.21 -21.02 -20.51
CA ARG A 225 -4.54 -20.25 -21.72
C ARG A 225 -4.77 -18.77 -21.43
N THR A 226 -4.90 -18.41 -20.16
CA THR A 226 -5.26 -17.05 -19.76
C THR A 226 -4.03 -16.16 -19.55
N TYR A 227 -4.12 -14.94 -20.06
CA TYR A 227 -3.20 -13.87 -19.70
C TYR A 227 -3.58 -13.34 -18.32
N LEU A 228 -2.58 -12.96 -17.52
CA LEU A 228 -2.79 -12.41 -16.19
C LEU A 228 -2.25 -10.99 -16.10
N ALA A 229 -3.04 -10.11 -15.47
CA ALA A 229 -2.76 -8.70 -15.26
C ALA A 229 -3.37 -8.27 -13.92
N GLY A 230 -2.64 -7.44 -13.18
CA GLY A 230 -3.13 -6.76 -11.98
C GLY A 230 -2.29 -7.06 -10.74
N ALA A 231 -2.16 -6.06 -9.87
CA ALA A 231 -1.49 -6.14 -8.58
C ALA A 231 -2.22 -7.02 -7.53
N SER A 232 -3.41 -7.52 -7.84
CA SER A 232 -4.35 -8.05 -6.86
C SER A 232 -3.88 -9.30 -6.11
N GLY A 233 -3.01 -10.13 -6.70
CA GLY A 233 -2.36 -11.24 -5.99
C GLY A 233 -1.52 -10.76 -4.79
N GLY A 234 -0.82 -9.63 -4.96
CA GLY A 234 -0.08 -8.97 -3.88
C GLY A 234 -1.01 -8.29 -2.86
N VAL A 235 -2.08 -7.65 -3.33
CA VAL A 235 -3.10 -7.02 -2.46
C VAL A 235 -3.77 -8.04 -1.55
N TYR A 236 -4.17 -9.20 -2.08
CA TYR A 236 -4.72 -10.30 -1.29
C TYR A 236 -3.71 -10.89 -0.32
N ALA A 237 -2.42 -10.88 -0.65
CA ALA A 237 -1.36 -11.25 0.29
C ALA A 237 -1.26 -10.26 1.48
N LEU A 238 -1.40 -8.95 1.25
CA LEU A 238 -1.45 -7.95 2.33
C LEU A 238 -2.70 -8.10 3.20
N LEU A 239 -3.84 -8.37 2.56
CA LEU A 239 -5.10 -8.62 3.24
C LEU A 239 -5.02 -9.83 4.18
N ALA A 240 -4.44 -10.93 3.67
CA ALA A 240 -4.17 -12.13 4.45
C ALA A 240 -3.17 -11.89 5.59
N ALA A 241 -2.13 -11.08 5.37
CA ALA A 241 -1.19 -10.67 6.41
C ALA A 241 -1.88 -9.93 7.56
N HIS A 242 -2.83 -9.04 7.25
CA HIS A 242 -3.62 -8.38 8.29
C HIS A 242 -4.49 -9.35 9.09
N ILE A 243 -5.05 -10.37 8.45
CA ILE A 243 -5.84 -11.41 9.14
C ILE A 243 -4.94 -12.24 10.05
N ALA A 244 -3.77 -12.66 9.57
CA ALA A 244 -2.81 -13.42 10.36
C ALA A 244 -2.42 -12.66 11.63
N GLU A 245 -2.12 -11.36 11.53
CA GLU A 245 -1.85 -10.51 12.69
C GLU A 245 -3.03 -10.42 13.65
N LEU A 246 -4.23 -10.25 13.11
CA LEU A 246 -5.46 -10.10 13.88
C LEU A 246 -5.77 -11.37 14.66
N LEU A 247 -5.59 -12.55 14.05
CA LEU A 247 -5.80 -13.85 14.70
C LEU A 247 -4.75 -14.12 15.79
N ILE A 248 -3.49 -13.81 15.53
CA ILE A 248 -2.39 -14.05 16.49
C ILE A 248 -2.50 -13.11 17.69
N ASN A 249 -2.91 -11.85 17.47
CA ASN A 249 -2.84 -10.79 18.48
C ASN A 249 -4.21 -10.27 18.93
N TRP A 250 -5.30 -11.01 18.71
CA TRP A 250 -6.67 -10.55 18.92
C TRP A 250 -6.89 -9.81 20.25
N THR A 251 -6.45 -10.41 21.36
CA THR A 251 -6.65 -9.87 22.72
C THR A 251 -5.86 -8.60 23.01
N GLU A 252 -4.77 -8.38 22.28
CA GLU A 252 -3.85 -7.26 22.46
C GLU A 252 -4.19 -6.07 21.55
N MET A 253 -5.08 -6.28 20.57
CA MET A 253 -5.49 -5.27 19.59
C MET A 253 -6.65 -4.43 20.12
N GLU A 254 -6.41 -3.12 20.20
CA GLU A 254 -7.38 -2.15 20.71
C GLU A 254 -8.65 -2.04 19.86
N TYR A 255 -8.53 -2.22 18.55
CA TYR A 255 -9.63 -2.11 17.59
C TYR A 255 -9.83 -3.41 16.79
N ALA A 256 -9.53 -4.57 17.39
CA ALA A 256 -9.54 -5.88 16.72
C ALA A 256 -10.88 -6.15 16.00
N PHE A 257 -11.99 -5.94 16.71
CA PHE A 257 -13.34 -6.18 16.20
C PHE A 257 -13.69 -5.29 15.00
N TYR A 258 -13.46 -3.97 15.09
CA TYR A 258 -13.72 -3.04 13.98
C TYR A 258 -12.83 -3.32 12.77
N ARG A 259 -11.56 -3.68 13.01
CA ARG A 259 -10.64 -4.11 11.94
C ARG A 259 -11.13 -5.40 11.28
N ALA A 260 -11.63 -6.37 12.06
CA ALA A 260 -12.20 -7.61 11.53
C ALA A 260 -13.39 -7.33 10.59
N ILE A 261 -14.31 -6.46 11.03
CA ILE A 261 -15.48 -6.06 10.22
C ILE A 261 -15.03 -5.34 8.95
N ALA A 262 -14.10 -4.39 9.04
CA ALA A 262 -13.60 -3.67 7.87
C ALA A 262 -12.95 -4.61 6.85
N LEU A 263 -12.14 -5.56 7.31
CA LEU A 263 -11.52 -6.58 6.46
C LEU A 263 -12.57 -7.51 5.83
N ALA A 264 -13.55 -7.96 6.62
CA ALA A 264 -14.64 -8.81 6.12
C ALA A 264 -15.49 -8.10 5.06
N PHE A 265 -15.80 -6.82 5.27
CA PHE A 265 -16.51 -6.01 4.28
C PHE A 265 -15.70 -5.85 3.00
N LEU A 266 -14.41 -5.53 3.10
CA LEU A 266 -13.52 -5.39 1.95
C LEU A 266 -13.45 -6.69 1.15
N ILE A 267 -13.20 -7.83 1.80
CA ILE A 267 -13.16 -9.16 1.17
C ILE A 267 -14.49 -9.47 0.50
N SER A 268 -15.60 -9.30 1.23
CA SER A 268 -16.93 -9.62 0.72
C SER A 268 -17.28 -8.77 -0.50
N SER A 269 -16.98 -7.47 -0.45
CA SER A 269 -17.21 -6.56 -1.58
C SER A 269 -16.38 -6.93 -2.80
N ASP A 270 -15.09 -7.24 -2.63
CA ASP A 270 -14.21 -7.60 -3.76
C ASP A 270 -14.61 -8.94 -4.37
N VAL A 271 -14.85 -9.97 -3.54
CA VAL A 271 -15.32 -11.28 -4.01
C VAL A 271 -16.66 -11.14 -4.73
N SER A 272 -17.58 -10.33 -4.21
CA SER A 272 -18.87 -10.08 -4.85
C SER A 272 -18.72 -9.40 -6.21
N LEU A 273 -17.83 -8.41 -6.34
CA LEU A 273 -17.52 -7.76 -7.61
C LEU A 273 -16.90 -8.74 -8.61
N VAL A 274 -15.94 -9.57 -8.19
CA VAL A 274 -15.32 -10.58 -9.04
C VAL A 274 -16.36 -11.59 -9.55
N ILE A 275 -17.25 -12.06 -8.68
CA ILE A 275 -18.35 -12.95 -9.06
C ILE A 275 -19.31 -12.25 -10.03
N TYR A 276 -19.69 -11.01 -9.74
CA TYR A 276 -20.59 -10.23 -10.60
C TYR A 276 -20.00 -10.07 -12.02
N HIS A 277 -18.76 -9.60 -12.13
CA HIS A 277 -18.08 -9.48 -13.42
C HIS A 277 -17.85 -10.83 -14.10
N ARG A 278 -17.78 -11.92 -13.35
CA ARG A 278 -17.63 -13.25 -13.96
C ARG A 278 -18.90 -13.69 -14.67
N TYR A 279 -20.07 -13.51 -14.04
CA TYR A 279 -21.34 -14.09 -14.50
C TYR A 279 -22.25 -13.12 -15.25
N TYR A 280 -22.18 -11.82 -14.96
CA TYR A 280 -23.10 -10.83 -15.50
C TYR A 280 -22.45 -9.85 -16.49
N ASP A 281 -21.11 -9.77 -16.49
CA ASP A 281 -20.38 -8.94 -17.44
C ASP A 281 -19.92 -9.78 -18.65
N ASN A 282 -20.27 -9.28 -19.83
CA ASN A 282 -19.93 -9.88 -21.13
C ASN A 282 -18.54 -9.47 -21.62
N SER A 283 -17.82 -8.66 -20.84
CA SER A 283 -16.42 -8.30 -21.10
C SER A 283 -15.53 -9.54 -21.20
N THR A 284 -14.65 -9.56 -22.21
CA THR A 284 -13.70 -10.65 -22.44
C THR A 284 -12.58 -10.66 -21.41
N ASP A 285 -12.17 -9.47 -20.97
CA ASP A 285 -11.12 -9.28 -19.98
C ASP A 285 -11.72 -9.36 -18.57
N LYS A 286 -11.33 -10.38 -17.80
CA LYS A 286 -11.89 -10.67 -16.47
C LYS A 286 -10.79 -10.75 -15.41
N VAL A 287 -11.10 -10.30 -14.20
CA VAL A 287 -10.20 -10.39 -13.03
C VAL A 287 -10.03 -11.85 -12.60
N SER A 288 -8.80 -12.25 -12.27
CA SER A 288 -8.46 -13.64 -11.91
C SER A 288 -8.77 -13.95 -10.44
N HIS A 289 -9.80 -14.76 -10.21
CA HIS A 289 -10.15 -15.30 -8.88
C HIS A 289 -9.07 -16.27 -8.34
N LEU A 290 -8.39 -17.00 -9.22
CA LEU A 290 -7.31 -17.93 -8.84
C LEU A 290 -6.11 -17.17 -8.26
N SER A 291 -5.78 -16.03 -8.85
CA SER A 291 -4.68 -15.19 -8.36
C SER A 291 -4.99 -14.58 -7.00
N HIS A 292 -6.24 -14.20 -6.75
CA HIS A 292 -6.68 -13.72 -5.45
C HIS A 292 -6.55 -14.82 -4.39
N PHE A 293 -7.03 -16.02 -4.69
CA PHE A 293 -6.95 -17.17 -3.79
C PHE A 293 -5.50 -17.56 -3.45
N ALA A 294 -4.65 -17.74 -4.47
CA ALA A 294 -3.23 -18.05 -4.26
C ALA A 294 -2.51 -16.94 -3.51
N GLY A 295 -2.78 -15.68 -3.84
CA GLY A 295 -2.25 -14.51 -3.14
C GLY A 295 -2.59 -14.52 -1.66
N PHE A 296 -3.85 -14.81 -1.34
CA PHE A 296 -4.32 -14.94 0.04
C PHE A 296 -3.60 -16.07 0.79
N THR A 297 -3.53 -17.27 0.21
CA THR A 297 -2.85 -18.42 0.83
C THR A 297 -1.37 -18.13 1.08
N ALA A 298 -0.66 -17.60 0.08
CA ALA A 298 0.74 -17.21 0.23
C ALA A 298 0.90 -16.11 1.29
N GLY A 299 -0.01 -15.13 1.34
CA GLY A 299 0.01 -14.06 2.33
C GLY A 299 -0.16 -14.55 3.78
N VAL A 300 -1.04 -15.52 4.04
CA VAL A 300 -1.17 -16.12 5.38
C VAL A 300 0.13 -16.81 5.79
N LEU A 301 0.70 -17.62 4.89
CA LEU A 301 1.91 -18.39 5.18
C LEU A 301 3.13 -17.48 5.34
N MET A 302 3.39 -16.61 4.36
CA MET A 302 4.52 -15.69 4.37
C MET A 302 4.37 -14.60 5.44
N GLY A 303 3.15 -14.16 5.73
CA GLY A 303 2.87 -13.27 6.85
C GLY A 303 3.30 -13.91 8.18
N THR A 304 2.96 -15.18 8.39
CA THR A 304 3.35 -15.93 9.59
C THR A 304 4.87 -16.10 9.72
N ILE A 305 5.58 -16.27 8.61
CA ILE A 305 7.04 -16.48 8.60
C ILE A 305 7.80 -15.17 8.77
N VAL A 306 7.39 -14.15 8.02
CA VAL A 306 8.17 -12.93 7.80
C VAL A 306 7.76 -11.83 8.75
N LEU A 307 6.51 -11.70 9.17
CA LEU A 307 6.13 -10.58 10.05
C LEU A 307 6.80 -10.70 11.42
N ARG A 308 7.13 -9.54 11.99
CA ARG A 308 7.83 -9.47 13.27
C ARG A 308 6.92 -9.94 14.38
N ASN A 309 7.35 -10.99 15.06
CA ASN A 309 6.74 -11.40 16.30
C ASN A 309 7.47 -10.74 17.48
N PHE A 310 6.82 -9.76 18.10
CA PHE A 310 7.39 -8.95 19.18
C PHE A 310 7.32 -9.64 20.56
N ARG A 311 6.49 -10.68 20.73
CA ARG A 311 6.41 -11.50 21.94
C ARG A 311 6.31 -12.99 21.59
N LYS A 312 7.44 -13.69 21.61
CA LYS A 312 7.50 -15.12 21.24
C LYS A 312 6.91 -16.01 22.32
N LYS A 313 5.78 -16.66 22.04
CA LYS A 313 5.28 -17.85 22.76
C LYS A 313 5.87 -19.12 22.15
N ASN A 314 5.98 -20.19 22.94
CA ASN A 314 6.56 -21.46 22.46
C ASN A 314 5.76 -22.07 21.30
N TRP A 315 4.42 -21.98 21.34
CA TRP A 315 3.53 -22.46 20.28
C TRP A 315 3.69 -21.71 18.95
N GLU A 316 4.09 -20.43 18.98
CA GLU A 316 4.30 -19.64 17.77
C GLU A 316 5.53 -20.13 16.99
N ARG A 317 6.52 -20.74 17.67
CA ARG A 317 7.66 -21.38 17.00
C ARG A 317 7.22 -22.60 16.19
N LEU A 318 6.28 -23.39 16.73
CA LEU A 318 5.71 -24.53 16.00
C LEU A 318 4.92 -24.06 14.78
N ILE A 319 4.04 -23.07 14.95
CA ILE A 319 3.27 -22.47 13.85
C ILE A 319 4.20 -21.92 12.77
N TRP A 320 5.30 -21.27 13.16
CA TRP A 320 6.30 -20.77 12.23
C TRP A 320 6.94 -21.89 11.40
N TRP A 321 7.33 -23.01 12.01
CA TRP A 321 7.89 -24.16 11.29
C TRP A 321 6.88 -24.81 10.36
N ILE A 322 5.63 -24.97 10.82
CA ILE A 322 4.54 -25.48 9.98
C ILE A 322 4.34 -24.58 8.76
N ALA A 323 4.27 -23.27 8.96
CA ALA A 323 4.12 -22.30 7.87
C ALA A 323 5.32 -22.35 6.92
N PHE A 324 6.54 -22.46 7.44
CA PHE A 324 7.78 -22.54 6.65
C PHE A 324 7.79 -23.77 5.74
N VAL A 325 7.49 -24.95 6.30
CA VAL A 325 7.41 -26.21 5.52
C VAL A 325 6.27 -26.15 4.51
N ALA A 326 5.09 -25.69 4.91
CA ALA A 326 3.93 -25.54 4.03
C ALA A 326 4.21 -24.59 2.86
N THR A 327 4.91 -23.47 3.11
CA THR A 327 5.34 -22.52 2.07
C THR A 327 6.29 -23.20 1.08
N GLY A 328 7.31 -23.90 1.59
CA GLY A 328 8.27 -24.62 0.76
C GLY A 328 7.60 -25.66 -0.14
N LEU A 329 6.67 -26.44 0.42
CA LEU A 329 5.89 -27.43 -0.33
C LEU A 329 4.99 -26.77 -1.37
N LEU A 330 4.28 -25.70 -1.02
CA LEU A 330 3.39 -24.97 -1.93
C LEU A 330 4.15 -24.47 -3.16
N PHE A 331 5.22 -23.70 -2.96
CA PHE A 331 5.98 -23.14 -4.08
C PHE A 331 6.71 -24.21 -4.88
N SER A 332 7.30 -25.22 -4.22
CA SER A 332 7.96 -26.33 -4.95
C SER A 332 6.96 -27.08 -5.82
N THR A 333 5.78 -27.40 -5.29
CA THR A 333 4.73 -28.09 -6.05
C THR A 333 4.27 -27.25 -7.24
N LEU A 334 3.97 -25.96 -7.02
CA LEU A 334 3.53 -25.08 -8.09
C LEU A 334 4.59 -24.91 -9.19
N VAL A 335 5.87 -24.75 -8.82
CA VAL A 335 6.97 -24.66 -9.78
C VAL A 335 7.14 -25.97 -10.56
N LEU A 336 7.10 -27.12 -9.89
CA LEU A 336 7.17 -28.42 -10.56
C LEU A 336 6.03 -28.62 -11.56
N LEU A 337 4.80 -28.27 -11.18
CA LEU A 337 3.63 -28.35 -12.06
C LEU A 337 3.72 -27.38 -13.25
N ASN A 338 4.40 -26.24 -13.11
CA ASN A 338 4.66 -25.32 -14.22
C ASN A 338 5.68 -25.89 -15.23
N ILE A 339 6.68 -26.64 -14.76
CA ILE A 339 7.80 -27.13 -15.58
C ILE A 339 7.50 -28.50 -16.21
N MET A 340 6.80 -29.39 -15.48
CA MET A 340 6.58 -30.78 -15.88
C MET A 340 5.99 -30.98 -17.29
N PRO A 341 4.97 -30.21 -17.75
CA PRO A 341 4.42 -30.37 -19.08
C PRO A 341 5.44 -30.14 -20.21
N HIS A 342 6.46 -29.31 -19.98
CA HIS A 342 7.49 -28.99 -20.97
C HIS A 342 8.59 -30.04 -21.02
N ILE A 343 8.92 -30.65 -19.87
CA ILE A 343 9.88 -31.76 -19.82
C ILE A 343 9.34 -32.94 -20.63
N VAL A 344 8.05 -33.29 -20.43
CA VAL A 344 7.41 -34.41 -21.13
C VAL A 344 7.38 -34.15 -22.64
N LYS A 345 6.89 -32.98 -23.08
CA LYS A 345 6.88 -32.63 -24.52
C LYS A 345 8.27 -32.65 -25.16
N ARG A 346 9.29 -32.20 -24.44
CA ARG A 346 10.67 -32.21 -24.95
C ARG A 346 11.20 -33.63 -25.12
N GLN A 347 10.88 -34.54 -24.21
CA GLN A 347 11.25 -35.95 -24.34
C GLN A 347 10.56 -36.58 -25.56
N ASP A 348 9.27 -36.33 -25.75
CA ASP A 348 8.52 -36.83 -26.92
C ASP A 348 9.12 -36.31 -28.24
N SER A 349 9.55 -35.05 -28.29
CA SER A 349 10.19 -34.46 -29.49
C SER A 349 11.61 -34.94 -29.78
N ILE A 350 12.29 -35.55 -28.80
CA ILE A 350 13.65 -36.12 -28.98
C ILE A 350 13.55 -37.59 -29.42
N GLN A 351 12.42 -38.26 -29.15
CA GLN A 351 12.18 -39.65 -29.51
C GLN A 351 11.57 -39.83 -30.92
N GLN A 352 11.08 -38.75 -31.54
CA GLN A 352 10.66 -38.68 -32.94
C GLN A 352 11.80 -38.12 -33.80
#